data_AF-A0A1X7UCI6-F1
#
_entry.id   AF-A0A1X7UCI6-F1
#
_cell.length_a   1.000
_cell.length_b   1.000
_cell.length_c   1.000
_cell.angle_alpha   90.00
_cell.angle_beta   90.00
_cell.angle_gamma   90.00
#
_symmetry.space_group_name_H-M   'P 1'
#
loop_
_entity.id
_entity.type
_entity.pdbx_description
1 polymer ?
#
loop_
_entity_poly.entity_id
_entity_poly.type
_entity_poly.pdbx_seq_one_letter_code
_entity_poly.pdbx_strand_id
1 'polypeptide(L)'
;ELQENQEVLRQKDIVILEKDRELHESQDHWSINKDEVTLTKEELGRGSYAVVTVGIFRGLRVAVKSLHSIIISDYNLGIFSREMSIASR
;
A
#
# COMPACT_ATOMS: atom_id res chain seq x y z
N GLU A 1 18.83 -17.63 -31.21
CA GLU A 1 19.21 -16.36 -30.54
C GLU A 1 18.09 -15.30 -30.50
N LEU A 2 17.74 -14.61 -31.59
CA LEU A 2 16.76 -13.51 -31.53
C LEU A 2 15.33 -13.98 -31.15
N GLN A 3 14.88 -15.10 -31.73
CA GLN A 3 13.57 -15.69 -31.40
C GLN A 3 13.51 -16.23 -29.97
N GLU A 4 14.58 -16.86 -29.49
CA GLU A 4 14.67 -17.35 -28.11
C GLU A 4 14.65 -16.19 -27.11
N ASN A 5 15.33 -15.07 -27.42
CA ASN A 5 15.27 -13.87 -26.59
C ASN A 5 13.86 -13.25 -26.53
N GLN A 6 13.12 -13.26 -27.63
CA GLN A 6 11.73 -12.79 -27.65
C GLN A 6 10.81 -13.68 -26.81
N GLU A 7 11.03 -15.00 -26.84
CA GLU A 7 10.26 -15.94 -26.03
C GLU A 7 10.57 -15.79 -24.54
N VAL A 8 11.85 -15.62 -24.20
CA VAL A 8 12.27 -15.34 -22.82
C VAL A 8 11.67 -14.03 -22.30
N LEU A 9 11.58 -12.99 -23.13
CA LEU A 9 10.94 -11.72 -22.75
C LEU A 9 9.44 -11.91 -22.49
N ARG A 10 8.71 -12.59 -23.40
CA ARG A 10 7.30 -12.92 -23.18
C ARG A 10 7.08 -13.69 -21.89
N GLN A 11 7.92 -14.68 -21.62
CA GLN A 11 7.81 -15.48 -20.41
C GLN A 11 8.07 -14.63 -19.15
N LYS A 12 9.02 -13.69 -19.20
CA LYS A 12 9.25 -12.74 -18.10
C LYS A 12 8.05 -11.83 -17.87
N ASP A 13 7.44 -11.31 -18.93
CA ASP A 13 6.27 -10.43 -18.82
C ASP A 13 5.09 -11.17 -18.17
N ILE A 14 4.84 -12.43 -18.55
CA ILE A 14 3.80 -13.27 -17.93
C ILE A 14 4.07 -13.45 -16.43
N VAL A 15 5.32 -13.79 -16.06
CA VAL A 15 5.70 -14.00 -14.66
C VAL A 15 5.57 -12.71 -13.84
N ILE A 16 5.88 -11.55 -14.44
CA ILE A 16 5.69 -10.24 -13.80
C ILE A 16 4.21 -10.00 -13.54
N LEU A 17 3.35 -10.22 -14.54
CA LEU A 17 1.90 -10.04 -14.42
C LEU A 17 1.28 -10.95 -13.37
N GLU A 18 1.70 -12.23 -13.29
CA GLU A 18 1.24 -13.14 -12.23
C GLU A 18 1.67 -12.66 -10.85
N LYS A 19 2.92 -12.22 -10.69
CA LYS A 19 3.40 -11.66 -9.43
C LYS A 19 2.65 -10.40 -9.03
N ASP A 20 2.37 -9.50 -9.97
CA ASP A 20 1.62 -8.28 -9.72
C ASP A 20 0.18 -8.61 -9.29
N ARG A 21 -0.43 -9.66 -9.87
CA ARG A 21 -1.74 -10.16 -9.47
C ARG A 21 -1.73 -10.74 -8.05
N GLU A 22 -0.76 -11.60 -7.73
CA GLU A 22 -0.60 -12.17 -6.39
C GLU A 22 -0.37 -11.08 -5.32
N LEU A 23 0.44 -10.06 -5.65
CA LEU A 23 0.66 -8.90 -4.80
C LEU A 23 -0.62 -8.09 -4.58
N HIS A 24 -1.42 -7.89 -5.62
CA HIS A 24 -2.72 -7.22 -5.50
C HIS A 24 -3.70 -8.03 -4.65
N GLU A 25 -3.81 -9.34 -4.88
CA GLU A 25 -4.68 -10.23 -4.11
C GLU A 25 -4.26 -10.29 -2.62
N SER A 26 -2.95 -10.25 -2.31
CA SER A 26 -2.48 -10.21 -0.92
C SER A 26 -2.71 -8.86 -0.23
N GLN A 27 -2.66 -7.76 -0.97
CA GLN A 27 -2.97 -6.42 -0.46
C GLN A 27 -4.46 -6.25 -0.12
N ASP A 28 -5.34 -7.03 -0.73
CA ASP A 28 -6.78 -6.92 -0.56
C ASP A 28 -7.21 -7.29 0.88
N HIS A 29 -6.53 -8.24 1.53
CA HIS A 29 -6.86 -8.65 2.91
C HIS A 29 -6.65 -7.57 3.98
N TRP A 30 -5.77 -6.59 3.73
CA TRP A 30 -5.49 -5.49 4.68
C TRP A 30 -6.15 -4.18 4.27
N SER A 31 -6.81 -4.18 3.11
CA SER A 31 -7.59 -3.05 2.64
C SER A 31 -8.91 -2.98 3.40
N ILE A 32 -9.22 -1.83 3.95
CA ILE A 32 -10.47 -1.57 4.68
C ILE A 32 -11.23 -0.45 4.01
N ASN A 33 -12.56 -0.43 4.19
CA ASN A 33 -13.34 0.71 3.76
C ASN A 33 -12.99 1.91 4.65
N LYS A 34 -12.77 3.09 4.06
CA LYS A 34 -12.49 4.34 4.79
C LYS A 34 -13.54 4.63 5.87
N ASP A 35 -14.79 4.24 5.63
CA ASP A 35 -15.92 4.50 6.53
C ASP A 35 -15.89 3.58 7.77
N GLU A 36 -15.06 2.52 7.78
CA GLU A 36 -14.81 1.70 8.98
C GLU A 36 -13.93 2.41 10.02
N VAL A 37 -13.28 3.52 9.65
CA VAL A 37 -12.40 4.30 10.52
C VAL A 37 -12.99 5.69 10.75
N THR A 38 -13.32 6.00 12.00
CA THR A 38 -13.68 7.36 12.41
C THR A 38 -12.43 8.10 12.88
N LEU A 39 -12.02 9.13 12.15
CA LEU A 39 -10.93 10.01 12.57
C LEU A 39 -11.39 10.95 13.68
N THR A 40 -10.52 11.16 14.67
CA THR A 40 -10.71 12.19 15.69
C THR A 40 -9.90 13.44 15.33
N LYS A 41 -10.00 14.49 16.15
CA LYS A 41 -9.19 15.72 16.02
C LYS A 41 -7.84 15.63 16.74
N GLU A 42 -7.56 14.52 17.44
CA GLU A 42 -6.34 14.34 18.22
C GLU A 42 -5.19 13.96 17.29
N GLU A 43 -4.29 14.91 17.02
CA GLU A 43 -3.04 14.67 16.29
C GLU A 43 -1.99 14.10 17.25
N LEU A 44 -1.43 12.94 16.89
CA LEU A 44 -0.32 12.31 17.63
C LEU A 44 1.05 12.78 17.14
N GLY A 45 1.13 13.25 15.90
CA GLY A 45 2.35 13.83 15.35
C GLY A 45 2.27 14.08 13.85
N ARG A 46 3.24 14.82 13.34
CA ARG A 46 3.33 15.21 11.94
C ARG A 46 4.77 15.15 11.47
N GLY A 47 4.96 14.52 10.32
CA GLY A 47 6.24 14.43 9.64
C GLY A 47 6.15 14.90 8.19
N SER A 48 7.29 14.84 7.50
CA SER A 48 7.40 15.25 6.09
C SER A 48 6.53 14.43 5.15
N TYR A 49 6.15 13.20 5.54
CA TYR A 49 5.38 12.29 4.71
C TYR A 49 3.90 12.19 5.08
N ALA A 50 3.56 12.39 6.36
CA ALA A 50 2.21 12.09 6.85
C ALA A 50 1.87 12.88 8.11
N VAL A 51 0.57 12.90 8.41
CA VAL A 51 0.02 13.25 9.72
C VAL A 51 -0.48 11.98 10.39
N VAL A 52 -0.18 11.81 11.67
CA VAL A 52 -0.70 10.72 12.49
C VAL A 52 -1.78 11.28 13.41
N THR A 53 -2.99 10.75 13.30
CA THR A 53 -4.13 11.13 14.16
C THR A 53 -4.68 9.91 14.89
N VAL A 54 -5.37 10.12 16.01
CA VAL A 54 -6.13 9.05 16.63
C VAL A 54 -7.38 8.77 15.80
N GLY A 55 -7.61 7.49 15.48
CA GLY A 55 -8.83 7.00 14.89
C GLY A 55 -9.49 5.93 15.76
N ILE A 56 -10.77 5.66 15.46
CA ILE A 56 -11.52 4.54 16.00
C ILE A 56 -11.82 3.57 14.87
N PHE A 57 -11.29 2.35 14.96
CA PHE A 57 -11.55 1.25 14.02
C PHE A 57 -12.17 0.09 14.79
N ARG A 58 -13.40 -0.29 14.46
CA ARG A 58 -14.16 -1.38 15.14
C ARG A 58 -14.14 -1.28 16.68
N GLY A 59 -14.26 -0.05 17.20
CA GLY A 59 -14.26 0.25 18.64
C GLY A 59 -12.87 0.35 19.29
N LEU A 60 -11.79 0.06 18.56
CA LEU A 60 -10.42 0.17 19.05
C LEU A 60 -9.82 1.53 18.71
N ARG A 61 -9.10 2.12 19.67
CA ARG A 61 -8.24 3.30 19.43
C ARG A 61 -7.02 2.87 18.61
N VAL A 62 -6.83 3.50 17.47
CA VAL A 62 -5.72 3.23 16.53
C VAL A 62 -5.00 4.51 16.14
N ALA A 63 -3.75 4.39 15.69
CA ALA A 63 -3.02 5.48 15.07
C ALA A 63 -3.25 5.44 13.56
N VAL A 64 -3.75 6.52 12.96
CA VAL A 64 -4.02 6.62 11.53
C VAL A 64 -3.02 7.55 10.87
N LYS A 65 -2.11 6.98 10.07
CA LYS A 65 -1.08 7.69 9.31
C LYS A 65 -1.65 8.10 7.95
N SER A 66 -2.00 9.37 7.80
CA SER A 66 -2.54 9.96 6.56
C SER A 66 -1.43 10.61 5.75
N LEU A 67 -1.16 10.11 4.55
CA LEU A 67 -0.15 10.69 3.64
C LEU A 67 -0.57 12.10 3.20
N HIS A 68 0.40 13.02 3.06
CA HIS A 68 0.12 14.35 2.51
C HIS A 68 -0.27 14.22 1.03
N SER A 69 -1.32 14.91 0.60
CA SER A 69 -1.82 14.81 -0.79
C SER A 69 -0.75 15.15 -1.83
N ILE A 70 0.13 16.11 -1.54
CA ILE A 70 1.20 16.56 -2.44
C ILE A 70 2.26 15.48 -2.74
N ILE A 71 2.41 14.49 -1.86
CA ILE A 71 3.39 13.41 -2.05
C ILE A 71 2.76 12.15 -2.68
N ILE A 72 1.45 12.15 -2.93
CA ILE A 72 0.79 10.99 -3.54
C ILE A 72 1.24 10.89 -4.99
N SER A 73 2.00 9.84 -5.26
CA SER A 73 2.50 9.43 -6.58
C SER A 73 2.59 7.92 -6.59
N ASP A 74 2.55 7.29 -7.76
CA ASP A 74 2.67 5.83 -7.89
C ASP A 74 3.94 5.31 -7.20
N TYR A 75 5.04 6.06 -7.28
CA TYR A 75 6.29 5.75 -6.59
C TYR A 75 6.14 5.70 -5.06
N ASN A 76 5.59 6.76 -4.45
CA ASN A 76 5.43 6.82 -2.99
C ASN A 76 4.36 5.85 -2.49
N LEU A 77 3.32 5.58 -3.28
CA LEU A 77 2.33 4.54 -2.99
C LEU A 77 2.97 3.15 -3.00
N GLY A 78 3.87 2.88 -3.95
CA GLY A 78 4.63 1.63 -4.00
C GLY A 78 5.51 1.43 -2.76
N ILE A 79 6.19 2.49 -2.28
CA ILE A 79 6.97 2.43 -1.03
C ILE A 79 6.04 2.17 0.17
N PHE A 80 4.90 2.87 0.25
CA PHE A 80 3.93 2.67 1.32
C PHE A 80 3.37 1.24 1.35
N SER A 81 3.00 0.70 0.19
CA SER A 81 2.51 -0.67 0.07
C SER A 81 3.58 -1.69 0.49
N ARG A 82 4.84 -1.46 0.12
CA ARG A 82 5.96 -2.28 0.58
C ARG A 82 6.11 -2.26 2.10
N GLU A 83 6.00 -1.10 2.75
CA GLU A 83 6.02 -1.01 4.22
C GLU A 83 4.91 -1.86 4.84
N MET A 84 3.69 -1.80 4.28
CA MET A 84 2.57 -2.62 4.75
C MET A 84 2.80 -4.12 4.58
N SER A 85 3.35 -4.56 3.44
CA SER A 85 3.69 -5.97 3.22
C SER A 85 4.72 -6.51 4.22
N ILE A 86 5.63 -5.66 4.70
CA ILE A 86 6.60 -6.02 5.74
C ILE A 86 5.91 -6.07 7.11
N ALA A 87 5.06 -5.10 7.42
CA ALA A 87 4.38 -4.98 8.71
C ALA A 87 3.26 -6.02 8.91
N SER A 88 2.71 -6.58 7.82
CA SER A 88 1.63 -7.57 7.86
C SER A 88 2.10 -9.01 8.07
N ARG A 89 3.40 -9.24 8.21
CA ARG A 89 4.03 -10.54 8.49
C ARG A 89 4.26 -10.71 9.98
#